data_AF-A0AAY5L0N1-F1
#
_entry.id   AF-A0AAY5L0N1-F1
#
_cell.length_a   1.000
_cell.length_b   1.000
_cell.length_c   1.000
_cell.angle_alpha   90.00
_cell.angle_beta   90.00
_cell.angle_gamma   90.00
#
_symmetry.space_group_name_H-M   'P 1'
#
loop_
_entity.id
_entity.type
_entity.pdbx_description
1 polymer ?
#
loop_
_entity_poly.entity_id
_entity_poly.type
_entity_poly.pdbx_seq_one_letter_code
_entity_poly.pdbx_strand_id
1 'polypeptide(L)'
;MQADFNGTWELVSNDNFEGYMKALNIDFATRKIAVHLAQTKVIIQDGDKFEINTYSTFRNYELMFTLGVEFEEHTKGLDNRVVKALVLWEGAKLVCTQKGEKANRGWKHWIDGDKLYLVGAIIDNRTLDRLM
;
A
#
# COMPACT_ATOMS: atom_id res chain seq x y z
N MET A 1 7.73 1.17 22.66
CA MET A 1 7.85 2.41 21.86
C MET A 1 7.32 2.08 20.48
N GLN A 2 6.41 2.89 19.93
CA GLN A 2 5.95 2.68 18.55
C GLN A 2 7.08 3.00 17.57
N ALA A 3 7.10 2.36 16.41
CA ALA A 3 8.14 2.61 15.42
C ALA A 3 7.97 4.02 14.81
N ASP A 4 9.09 4.69 14.56
CA ASP A 4 9.13 5.98 13.87
C ASP A 4 9.36 5.73 12.37
N PHE A 5 8.38 6.10 11.56
CA PHE A 5 8.41 5.94 10.11
C PHE A 5 8.93 7.15 9.35
N ASN A 6 9.23 8.26 10.05
CA ASN A 6 9.65 9.51 9.42
C ASN A 6 10.86 9.30 8.49
N GLY A 7 10.78 9.88 7.29
CA GLY A 7 11.91 9.90 6.37
C GLY A 7 11.54 9.73 4.90
N THR A 8 12.59 9.65 4.09
CA THR A 8 12.53 9.42 2.64
C THR A 8 13.07 8.03 2.34
N TRP A 9 12.26 7.21 1.69
CA TRP A 9 12.52 5.80 1.43
C TRP A 9 12.55 5.56 -0.08
N GLU A 10 13.62 4.97 -0.58
CA GLU A 10 13.75 4.60 -1.99
C GLU A 10 13.46 3.11 -2.20
N LEU A 11 12.72 2.79 -3.26
CA LEU A 11 12.40 1.42 -3.61
C LEU A 11 13.67 0.67 -4.04
N VAL A 12 14.04 -0.36 -3.28
CA VAL A 12 15.19 -1.22 -3.58
C VAL A 12 14.76 -2.50 -4.33
N SER A 13 13.62 -3.07 -4.00
CA SER A 13 13.11 -4.31 -4.58
C SER A 13 11.58 -4.32 -4.57
N ASN A 14 10.97 -4.96 -5.56
CA ASN A 14 9.51 -5.07 -5.65
C ASN A 14 9.09 -6.40 -6.26
N ASP A 15 8.63 -7.32 -5.42
CA ASP A 15 8.23 -8.67 -5.84
C ASP A 15 6.73 -8.73 -6.14
N ASN A 16 6.38 -9.38 -7.25
CA ASN A 16 4.99 -9.64 -7.65
C ASN A 16 4.10 -8.37 -7.80
N PHE A 17 4.68 -7.20 -8.07
CA PHE A 17 3.92 -5.97 -8.26
C PHE A 17 2.95 -6.03 -9.46
N GLU A 18 3.37 -6.69 -10.56
CA GLU A 18 2.50 -6.91 -11.71
C GLU A 18 1.26 -7.74 -11.33
N GLY A 19 1.44 -8.79 -10.52
CA GLY A 19 0.34 -9.64 -10.03
C GLY A 19 -0.65 -8.86 -9.17
N TYR A 20 -0.14 -8.04 -8.24
CA TYR A 20 -0.97 -7.14 -7.44
C TYR A 20 -1.78 -6.16 -8.30
N MET A 21 -1.13 -5.48 -9.25
CA MET A 21 -1.83 -4.56 -10.15
C MET A 21 -2.86 -5.27 -11.04
N LYS A 22 -2.57 -6.50 -11.48
CA LYS A 22 -3.51 -7.33 -12.23
C LYS A 22 -4.76 -7.66 -11.41
N ALA A 23 -4.60 -7.99 -10.13
CA ALA A 23 -5.73 -8.25 -9.21
C ALA A 23 -6.61 -6.99 -8.99
N LEU A 24 -6.04 -5.80 -9.10
CA LEU A 24 -6.76 -4.52 -9.12
C LEU A 24 -7.45 -4.18 -10.44
N ASN A 25 -7.34 -5.03 -11.47
CA ASN A 25 -7.82 -4.77 -12.83
C ASN A 25 -7.13 -3.55 -13.50
N ILE A 26 -5.89 -3.22 -13.14
CA ILE A 26 -5.10 -2.21 -13.85
C ILE A 26 -4.72 -2.77 -15.23
N ASP A 27 -4.82 -1.97 -16.30
CA ASP A 27 -4.59 -2.41 -17.68
C ASP A 27 -3.14 -2.84 -17.95
N PHE A 28 -2.93 -3.65 -18.99
CA PHE A 28 -1.63 -4.25 -19.31
C PHE A 28 -0.53 -3.21 -19.57
N ALA A 29 -0.84 -2.14 -20.31
CA ALA A 29 0.15 -1.13 -20.65
C ALA A 29 0.62 -0.37 -19.41
N THR A 30 -0.33 0.05 -18.55
CA THR A 30 -0.01 0.70 -17.28
C THR A 30 0.86 -0.20 -16.39
N ARG A 31 0.54 -1.50 -16.30
CA ARG A 31 1.35 -2.44 -15.51
C ARG A 31 2.78 -2.56 -16.02
N LYS A 32 2.98 -2.64 -17.33
CA LYS A 32 4.32 -2.76 -17.93
C LYS A 32 5.17 -1.52 -17.73
N ILE A 33 4.57 -0.33 -17.70
CA ILE A 33 5.28 0.89 -17.33
C ILE A 33 5.62 0.86 -15.84
N ALA A 34 4.63 0.61 -14.99
CA ALA A 34 4.75 0.76 -13.53
C ALA A 34 5.80 -0.17 -12.89
N VAL A 35 6.01 -1.38 -13.40
CA VAL A 35 7.02 -2.32 -12.85
C VAL A 35 8.47 -1.87 -13.05
N HIS A 36 8.74 -0.94 -13.96
CA HIS A 36 10.09 -0.43 -14.23
C HIS A 36 10.36 0.92 -13.55
N LEU A 37 9.41 1.46 -12.78
CA LEU A 37 9.55 2.76 -12.15
C LEU A 37 10.29 2.64 -10.83
N ALA A 38 11.28 3.52 -10.65
CA ALA A 38 11.73 3.88 -9.32
C ALA A 38 10.59 4.57 -8.57
N GLN A 39 10.47 4.27 -7.27
CA GLN A 39 9.50 4.88 -6.39
C GLN A 39 10.20 5.44 -5.16
N THR A 40 9.84 6.66 -4.78
CA THR A 40 10.30 7.30 -3.54
C THR A 40 9.09 7.51 -2.65
N LYS A 41 9.16 7.10 -1.40
CA LYS A 41 8.12 7.33 -0.40
C LYS A 41 8.63 8.30 0.65
N VAL A 42 7.92 9.40 0.85
CA VAL A 42 8.17 10.35 1.94
C VAL A 42 7.08 10.14 2.98
N ILE A 43 7.48 9.88 4.21
CA ILE A 43 6.57 9.68 5.34
C ILE A 43 6.82 10.78 6.36
N ILE A 44 5.74 11.47 6.74
CA ILE A 44 5.70 12.40 7.87
C ILE A 44 4.75 11.81 8.90
N GLN A 45 5.26 11.60 10.11
CA GLN A 45 4.52 11.05 11.25
C GLN A 45 4.56 12.04 12.41
N ASP A 46 3.38 12.54 12.78
CA ASP A 46 3.13 13.39 13.95
C ASP A 46 2.18 12.67 14.92
N GLY A 47 2.76 11.90 15.84
CA GLY A 47 2.02 11.00 16.72
C GLY A 47 1.22 9.97 15.93
N ASP A 48 -0.11 10.10 15.98
CA ASP A 48 -1.06 9.23 15.27
C ASP A 48 -1.43 9.72 13.87
N LYS A 49 -0.98 10.92 13.47
CA LYS A 49 -1.24 11.49 12.14
C LYS A 49 -0.11 11.12 11.20
N PHE A 50 -0.48 10.61 10.04
CA PHE A 50 0.44 10.21 8.99
C PHE A 50 0.11 10.91 7.69
N GLU A 51 1.16 11.35 7.01
CA GLU A 51 1.15 11.75 5.61
C GLU A 51 2.18 10.88 4.87
N ILE A 52 1.71 10.11 3.89
CA ILE A 52 2.52 9.22 3.08
C ILE A 52 2.40 9.65 1.63
N ASN A 53 3.47 10.19 1.09
CA ASN A 53 3.56 10.61 -0.30
C ASN A 53 4.44 9.63 -1.07
N THR A 54 3.91 9.08 -2.16
CA THR A 54 4.62 8.15 -3.04
C THR A 54 4.82 8.79 -4.40
N TYR A 55 6.08 8.95 -4.80
CA TYR A 55 6.48 9.62 -6.02
C TYR A 55 7.04 8.65 -7.05
N SER A 56 6.72 8.87 -8.31
CA SER A 56 7.36 8.23 -9.45
C SER A 56 7.34 9.18 -10.65
N THR A 57 8.09 8.86 -11.71
CA THR A 57 8.06 9.66 -12.95
C THR A 57 6.75 9.54 -13.72
N PHE A 58 5.87 8.62 -13.36
CA PHE A 58 4.60 8.38 -14.05
C PHE A 58 3.39 8.92 -13.29
N ARG A 59 3.24 8.51 -12.02
CA ARG A 59 2.11 8.91 -11.17
C ARG A 59 2.56 9.06 -9.72
N ASN A 60 2.03 10.09 -9.08
CA ASN A 60 2.21 10.34 -7.65
C ASN A 60 0.93 9.98 -6.90
N TYR A 61 1.08 9.61 -5.64
CA TYR A 61 -0.03 9.25 -4.77
C TYR A 61 0.20 9.79 -3.37
N GLU A 62 -0.83 10.43 -2.81
CA GLU A 62 -0.81 11.04 -1.49
C GLU A 62 -1.84 10.34 -0.61
N LEU A 63 -1.45 10.02 0.63
CA LEU A 63 -2.29 9.34 1.59
C LEU A 63 -2.12 9.98 2.96
N MET A 64 -3.19 10.59 3.48
CA MET A 64 -3.23 11.20 4.81
C MET A 64 -4.25 10.48 5.67
N PHE A 65 -3.87 10.11 6.89
CA PHE A 65 -4.77 9.45 7.83
C PHE A 65 -4.41 9.72 9.29
N THR A 66 -5.36 9.46 10.18
CA THR A 66 -5.12 9.37 11.62
C THR A 66 -5.38 7.94 12.05
N LEU A 67 -4.47 7.35 12.83
CA LEU A 67 -4.63 5.98 13.32
C LEU A 67 -5.94 5.79 14.08
N GLY A 68 -6.60 4.66 13.86
CA GLY A 68 -7.88 4.33 14.51
C GLY A 68 -9.10 5.07 13.97
N VAL A 69 -8.93 5.99 13.02
CA VAL A 69 -10.03 6.75 12.40
C VAL A 69 -10.27 6.24 10.99
N GLU A 70 -11.50 5.78 10.71
CA GLU A 70 -11.90 5.40 9.35
C GLU A 70 -12.03 6.64 8.46
N PHE A 71 -11.55 6.57 7.23
CA PHE A 71 -11.61 7.67 6.27
C PHE A 71 -11.92 7.18 4.86
N GLU A 72 -12.36 8.10 4.00
CA GLU A 72 -12.55 7.84 2.58
C GLU A 72 -11.23 8.05 1.83
N GLU A 73 -10.75 7.01 1.16
CA GLU A 73 -9.52 7.04 0.38
C GLU A 73 -9.86 6.99 -1.11
N HIS A 74 -9.42 8.00 -1.86
CA HIS A 74 -9.52 8.04 -3.32
C HIS A 74 -8.21 7.55 -3.93
N THR A 75 -8.19 6.34 -4.49
CA THR A 75 -6.98 5.74 -5.08
C THR A 75 -6.72 6.26 -6.51
N LYS A 76 -6.95 7.56 -6.71
CA LYS A 76 -6.72 8.26 -7.96
C LYS A 76 -5.22 8.20 -8.28
N GLY A 77 -4.89 7.86 -9.52
CA GLY A 77 -3.50 7.57 -9.93
C GLY A 77 -3.09 6.12 -9.73
N LEU A 78 -3.86 5.30 -9.01
CA LEU A 78 -3.70 3.85 -8.97
C LEU A 78 -4.78 3.19 -9.83
N ASP A 79 -5.80 2.63 -9.18
CA ASP A 79 -6.92 1.90 -9.77
C ASP A 79 -8.23 2.71 -9.81
N ASN A 80 -8.19 3.99 -9.42
CA ASN A 80 -9.28 4.95 -9.52
C ASN A 80 -10.58 4.50 -8.84
N ARG A 81 -10.47 4.04 -7.58
CA ARG A 81 -11.59 3.64 -6.74
C ARG A 81 -11.71 4.55 -5.52
N VAL A 82 -12.88 4.49 -4.90
CA VAL A 82 -13.14 5.05 -3.58
C VAL A 82 -13.33 3.89 -2.61
N VAL A 83 -12.54 3.88 -1.54
CA VAL A 83 -12.59 2.83 -0.51
C VAL A 83 -12.69 3.46 0.88
N LYS A 84 -13.25 2.73 1.83
CA LYS A 84 -13.18 3.09 3.25
C LYS A 84 -11.94 2.44 3.87
N ALA A 85 -11.00 3.26 4.28
CA ALA A 85 -9.73 2.82 4.82
C ALA A 85 -9.68 3.00 6.35
N LEU A 86 -9.07 2.04 7.03
CA LEU A 86 -8.78 2.12 8.46
C LEU A 86 -7.36 1.60 8.69
N VAL A 87 -6.52 2.39 9.36
CA VAL A 87 -5.14 2.04 9.71
C VAL A 87 -5.02 1.85 11.22
N LEU A 88 -4.44 0.73 11.63
CA LEU A 88 -4.22 0.36 13.03
C LEU A 88 -2.79 -0.15 13.23
N TRP A 89 -2.33 -0.07 14.48
CA TRP A 89 -1.14 -0.81 14.91
C TRP A 89 -1.46 -2.28 15.15
N GLU A 90 -0.70 -3.19 14.54
CA GLU A 90 -0.61 -4.60 14.91
C GLU A 90 0.82 -4.90 15.37
N GLY A 91 1.06 -4.77 16.68
CA GLY A 91 2.42 -4.81 17.23
C GLY A 91 3.26 -3.65 16.71
N ALA A 92 4.36 -3.95 16.02
CA ALA A 92 5.24 -2.96 15.41
C ALA A 92 4.91 -2.64 13.94
N LYS A 93 3.74 -3.08 13.45
CA LYS A 93 3.32 -2.92 12.05
C LYS A 93 2.14 -1.98 11.93
N LEU A 94 2.16 -1.13 10.91
CA LEU A 94 0.98 -0.40 10.46
C LEU A 94 0.19 -1.30 9.51
N VAL A 95 -1.10 -1.48 9.79
CA VAL A 95 -1.98 -2.34 9.00
C VAL A 95 -3.19 -1.55 8.55
N CYS A 96 -3.34 -1.43 7.24
CA CYS A 96 -4.48 -0.79 6.61
C CYS A 96 -5.42 -1.82 6.03
N THR A 97 -6.71 -1.68 6.33
CA THR A 97 -7.80 -2.38 5.64
C THR A 97 -8.53 -1.40 4.74
N GLN A 98 -8.71 -1.75 3.47
CA GLN A 98 -9.40 -0.94 2.46
C GLN A 98 -10.69 -1.67 2.05
N LYS A 99 -11.84 -1.26 2.60
CA LYS A 99 -13.15 -1.85 2.29
C LYS A 99 -13.75 -1.15 1.06
N GLY A 100 -14.08 -1.94 0.03
CA GLY A 100 -14.70 -1.44 -1.20
C GLY A 100 -15.01 -2.56 -2.17
N GLU A 101 -14.96 -2.27 -3.48
CA GLU A 101 -15.25 -3.24 -4.55
C GLU A 101 -14.36 -4.50 -4.50
N LYS A 102 -13.10 -4.35 -4.08
CA LYS A 102 -12.13 -5.44 -3.97
C LYS A 102 -12.13 -5.99 -2.54
N ALA A 103 -12.48 -7.26 -2.38
CA ALA A 103 -12.41 -7.97 -1.11
C ALA A 103 -10.96 -8.13 -0.64
N ASN A 104 -10.77 -8.18 0.69
CA ASN A 104 -9.48 -8.42 1.34
C ASN A 104 -8.35 -7.51 0.85
N ARG A 105 -8.70 -6.26 0.48
CA ARG A 105 -7.74 -5.25 0.04
C ARG A 105 -7.16 -4.54 1.26
N GLY A 106 -5.85 -4.33 1.24
CA GLY A 106 -5.16 -3.58 2.28
C GLY A 106 -3.65 -3.60 2.08
N TRP A 107 -2.94 -3.11 3.09
CA TRP A 107 -1.48 -3.15 3.10
C TRP A 107 -0.93 -3.21 4.52
N LYS A 108 0.32 -3.66 4.65
CA LYS A 108 1.07 -3.60 5.90
C LYS A 108 2.41 -2.93 5.68
N HIS A 109 2.78 -2.00 6.56
CA HIS A 109 4.11 -1.40 6.64
C HIS A 109 4.80 -1.76 7.95
N TRP A 110 6.10 -2.01 7.91
CA TRP A 110 6.94 -2.16 9.10
C TRP A 110 8.38 -1.77 8.81
N ILE A 111 9.13 -1.44 9.85
CA ILE A 111 10.57 -1.17 9.77
C ILE A 111 11.32 -2.31 10.42
N ASP A 112 12.39 -2.74 9.77
CA ASP A 112 13.39 -3.66 10.33
C ASP A 112 14.78 -3.17 9.95
N GLY A 113 15.54 -2.73 10.97
CA GLY A 113 16.79 -2.00 10.78
C GLY A 113 16.60 -0.67 10.07
N ASP A 114 17.33 -0.50 8.96
CA ASP A 114 17.32 0.67 8.08
C ASP A 114 16.38 0.51 6.87
N LYS A 115 15.47 -0.48 6.91
CA LYS A 115 14.59 -0.81 5.78
C LYS A 115 13.12 -0.65 6.15
N LEU A 116 12.40 0.04 5.27
CA LEU A 116 10.94 0.07 5.25
C LEU A 116 10.41 -1.05 4.34
N TYR A 117 9.53 -1.88 4.89
CA TYR A 117 8.86 -2.93 4.15
C TYR A 117 7.40 -2.56 3.92
N LEU A 118 6.89 -2.92 2.74
CA LEU A 118 5.50 -2.78 2.35
C LEU A 118 5.02 -4.10 1.73
N VAL A 119 3.89 -4.60 2.21
CA VAL A 119 3.17 -5.70 1.56
C VAL A 119 1.77 -5.23 1.23
N GLY A 120 1.43 -5.24 -0.06
CA GLY A 120 0.05 -5.09 -0.53
C GLY A 120 -0.68 -6.44 -0.45
N ALA A 121 -1.90 -6.44 0.07
CA ALA A 121 -2.75 -7.62 0.13
C ALA A 121 -3.96 -7.43 -0.78
N ILE A 122 -4.15 -8.37 -1.69
CA ILE A 122 -5.40 -8.64 -2.41
C ILE A 122 -5.49 -10.15 -2.54
N ILE A 123 -6.43 -10.78 -1.86
CA ILE A 123 -6.69 -12.21 -2.07
C ILE A 123 -7.78 -12.33 -3.12
N ASP A 124 -7.39 -12.82 -4.31
CA ASP A 124 -8.32 -13.46 -5.24
C ASP A 124 -8.84 -14.70 -4.52
N ASN A 125 -10.16 -14.84 -4.33
CA ASN A 125 -10.79 -16.03 -3.73
C ASN A 125 -10.66 -17.23 -4.69
N ARG A 126 -9.43 -17.64 -5.02
CA ARG A 126 -9.18 -18.95 -5.61
C ARG A 126 -9.01 -19.94 -4.48
N THR A 127 -10.10 -20.62 -4.18
CA THR A 127 -10.10 -21.92 -3.50
C THR A 127 -9.00 -22.78 -4.14
N LEU A 128 -8.00 -23.18 -3.36
CA LEU A 128 -7.05 -24.20 -3.76
C LEU A 128 -7.63 -25.53 -3.31
N ASP A 129 -8.02 -26.38 -4.26
CA ASP A 129 -8.30 -27.77 -3.95
C ASP A 129 -7.01 -28.46 -3.52
N ARG A 130 -7.08 -29.20 -2.41
CA ARG A 130 -6.04 -30.15 -2.03
C ARG A 130 -6.04 -31.27 -3.08
N LEU A 131 -4.96 -31.36 -3.87
CA LEU A 131 -4.69 -32.59 -4.62
C LEU A 131 -4.39 -33.69 -3.59
N MET A 132 -5.13 -34.81 -3.69
CA MET A 132 -4.86 -36.03 -2.93
C MET A 132 -3.52 -36.63 -3.33
#